data_AF-A0A2V7MEF4-F1
#
_entry.id   AF-A0A2V7MEF4-F1
#
_cell.length_a   1.000
_cell.length_b   1.000
_cell.length_c   1.000
_cell.angle_alpha   90.00
_cell.angle_beta   90.00
_cell.angle_gamma   90.00
#
_symmetry.space_group_name_H-M   'P 1'
#
loop_
_entity.id
_entity.type
_entity.pdbx_description
1 polymer ?
#
loop_
_entity_poly.entity_id
_entity_poly.type
_entity_poly.pdbx_seq_one_letter_code
_entity_poly.pdbx_strand_id
1 'polypeptide(L)'
;MGLDLRIPVGALFALIGVLLGVYGGATLGQPGTTPTGVPINLVWGLVLLAFGTAMLTLARRARRAARGHANPDAARGPRIT
;
A
#
# COMPACT_ATOMS: atom_id res chain seq x y z
N MET A 1 14.94 16.31 -4.26
CA MET A 1 13.71 15.67 -4.77
C MET A 1 13.14 14.86 -3.63
N GLY A 2 12.10 15.36 -2.94
CA GLY A 2 11.53 14.68 -1.78
C GLY A 2 10.94 13.35 -2.22
N LEU A 3 11.51 12.25 -1.75
CA LEU A 3 10.95 10.93 -1.98
C LEU A 3 9.60 10.87 -1.25
N ASP A 4 8.51 10.68 -1.99
CA ASP A 4 7.17 10.49 -1.42
C ASP A 4 7.18 9.25 -0.53
N LEU A 5 7.42 9.46 0.77
CA LEU A 5 7.61 8.39 1.76
C LEU A 5 6.38 7.48 1.88
N ARG A 6 5.23 7.97 1.41
CA ARG A 6 3.98 7.20 1.37
C ARG A 6 4.09 5.94 0.51
N ILE A 7 4.89 5.96 -0.56
CA ILE A 7 5.06 4.82 -1.46
C ILE A 7 5.92 3.71 -0.85
N PRO A 8 7.16 3.94 -0.37
CA PRO A 8 7.96 2.89 0.23
C PRO A 8 7.33 2.35 1.51
N VAL A 9 6.71 3.22 2.34
CA VAL A 9 6.03 2.78 3.56
C VAL A 9 4.84 1.89 3.23
N GLY A 10 3.97 2.29 2.29
CA GLY A 10 2.83 1.47 1.88
C GLY A 10 3.24 0.14 1.23
N ALA A 11 4.33 0.14 0.45
CA ALA A 11 4.88 -1.06 -0.14
C ALA A 11 5.45 -2.03 0.92
N LEU A 12 6.16 -1.51 1.93
CA LEU A 12 6.69 -2.30 3.03
C LEU A 12 5.56 -2.96 3.84
N PHE A 13 4.52 -2.19 4.20
CA PHE A 13 3.36 -2.73 4.92
C PHE A 13 2.64 -3.82 4.12
N ALA A 14 2.44 -3.62 2.82
CA ALA A 14 1.83 -4.61 1.96
C ALA A 14 2.71 -5.88 1.87
N LEU A 15 4.02 -5.74 1.69
CA LEU A 15 4.96 -6.87 1.60
C LEU A 15 4.98 -7.69 2.90
N ILE A 16 5.11 -7.03 4.05
CA ILE A 16 5.09 -7.68 5.37
C ILE A 16 3.72 -8.35 5.60
N GLY A 17 2.63 -7.68 5.23
CA GLY A 17 1.28 -8.24 5.33
C GLY A 17 1.09 -9.52 4.49
N VAL A 18 1.59 -9.54 3.25
CA VAL A 18 1.62 -10.75 2.41
C VAL A 18 2.43 -11.85 3.09
N LEU A 19 3.66 -11.54 3.51
CA LEU A 19 4.55 -12.55 4.08
C LEU A 19 3.99 -13.16 5.36
N LEU A 20 3.45 -12.31 6.24
CA LEU A 20 2.85 -12.72 7.50
C LEU A 20 1.51 -13.45 7.29
N GLY A 21 0.71 -13.04 6.32
CA GLY A 21 -0.53 -13.72 5.94
C GLY A 21 -0.27 -15.12 5.36
N VAL A 22 0.73 -15.25 4.49
CA VAL A 22 1.16 -16.56 3.95
C VAL A 22 1.68 -17.45 5.08
N TYR A 23 2.51 -16.92 5.97
CA TYR A 23 3.01 -17.65 7.13
C TYR A 23 1.88 -18.09 8.07
N GLY A 24 0.95 -17.20 8.39
CA GLY A 24 -0.22 -17.51 9.21
C GLY A 24 -1.11 -18.58 8.58
N GLY A 25 -1.21 -18.59 7.24
CA GLY A 25 -2.02 -19.55 6.49
C GLY A 25 -1.35 -20.91 6.44
N ALA A 26 -0.04 -20.93 6.21
CA ALA A 26 0.76 -22.15 6.20
C ALA A 26 0.86 -22.82 7.58
N THR A 27 0.75 -22.05 8.67
CA THR A 27 0.82 -22.55 10.05
C THR A 27 -0.55 -22.80 10.69
N LEU A 28 -1.63 -22.66 9.91
CA LEU A 28 -3.00 -22.82 10.38
C LEU A 28 -3.28 -24.27 10.78
N GLY A 29 -3.64 -24.51 12.04
CA GLY A 29 -3.96 -25.84 12.56
C GLY A 29 -2.75 -26.68 12.98
N GLN A 30 -1.53 -26.15 12.90
CA GLN A 30 -0.33 -26.82 13.39
C GLN A 30 -0.34 -26.86 14.94
N PRO A 31 -0.22 -28.03 15.58
CA PRO A 31 -0.16 -28.10 17.05
C PRO A 31 1.06 -27.31 17.57
N GLY A 32 0.82 -26.36 18.48
CA GLY A 32 1.85 -25.53 19.11
C GLY A 32 2.04 -24.12 18.52
N THR A 33 1.45 -23.79 17.38
CA THR A 33 1.55 -22.43 16.78
C THR A 33 0.47 -21.47 17.26
N THR A 34 -0.54 -21.98 17.98
CA THR A 34 -1.73 -21.23 18.36
C THR A 34 -2.07 -21.42 19.85
N PRO A 35 -1.42 -20.68 20.78
CA PRO A 35 -1.65 -20.84 22.22
C PRO A 35 -3.09 -20.50 22.65
N THR A 36 -3.79 -19.65 21.88
CA THR A 36 -5.11 -19.09 22.22
C THR A 36 -6.22 -19.55 21.26
N GLY A 37 -5.93 -20.46 20.32
CA GLY A 37 -6.86 -20.87 19.25
C GLY A 37 -7.07 -19.85 18.11
N VAL A 38 -6.55 -18.63 18.24
CA VAL A 38 -6.62 -17.59 17.20
C VAL A 38 -5.31 -17.53 16.39
N PRO A 39 -5.36 -17.65 15.05
CA PRO A 39 -4.17 -17.56 14.20
C PRO A 39 -3.70 -16.11 14.08
N ILE A 40 -3.00 -15.63 15.11
CA ILE A 40 -2.62 -14.21 15.29
C ILE A 40 -1.81 -13.66 14.12
N ASN A 41 -0.93 -14.48 13.54
CA ASN A 41 -0.13 -14.11 12.37
C ASN A 41 -1.01 -13.89 11.14
N LEU A 42 -2.05 -14.72 10.96
CA LEU A 42 -3.00 -14.56 9.86
C LEU A 42 -3.80 -13.27 10.00
N VAL A 43 -4.29 -12.99 11.22
CA VAL A 43 -5.08 -11.79 11.53
C VAL A 43 -4.25 -10.53 11.29
N TRP A 44 -3.07 -10.43 11.89
CA TRP A 44 -2.20 -9.27 11.68
C TRP A 44 -1.67 -9.17 10.25
N GLY A 45 -1.40 -10.30 9.58
CA GLY A 45 -1.04 -10.31 8.16
C GLY A 45 -2.12 -9.67 7.29
N LEU A 46 -3.38 -10.04 7.51
CA LEU A 46 -4.53 -9.43 6.83
C LEU A 46 -4.70 -7.94 7.14
N VAL A 47 -4.55 -7.53 8.40
CA VAL A 47 -4.64 -6.11 8.82
C VAL A 47 -3.54 -5.28 8.13
N LEU A 48 -2.30 -5.74 8.16
CA LEU A 48 -1.16 -5.07 7.52
C LEU A 48 -1.31 -5.01 6.00
N LEU A 49 -1.81 -6.08 5.39
CA LEU A 49 -2.06 -6.14 3.95
C LEU A 49 -3.17 -5.16 3.55
N ALA A 50 -4.29 -5.12 4.27
CA ALA A 50 -5.38 -4.19 4.02
C ALA A 50 -4.89 -2.73 4.14
N PHE A 51 -4.14 -2.42 5.21
CA PHE A 51 -3.57 -1.10 5.43
C PHE A 51 -2.58 -0.68 4.33
N GLY A 52 -1.60 -1.53 4.01
CA GLY A 52 -0.61 -1.25 2.97
C GLY A 52 -1.25 -1.05 1.59
N THR A 53 -2.26 -1.87 1.27
CA THR A 53 -3.01 -1.76 0.01
C THR A 53 -3.83 -0.47 -0.06
N ALA A 54 -4.53 -0.10 1.02
CA ALA A 54 -5.26 1.17 1.11
C ALA A 54 -4.32 2.38 0.96
N MET A 55 -3.16 2.34 1.60
CA MET A 55 -2.17 3.40 1.49
C MET A 55 -1.62 3.52 0.06
N LEU A 56 -1.29 2.40 -0.59
CA LEU A 56 -0.75 2.36 -1.94
C LEU A 56 -1.78 2.85 -2.99
N THR A 57 -3.05 2.48 -2.84
CA THR A 57 -4.13 2.97 -3.70
C THR A 57 -4.31 4.48 -3.57
N LEU A 58 -4.30 5.02 -2.34
CA LEU A 58 -4.43 6.46 -2.09
C LEU A 58 -3.21 7.24 -2.61
N ALA A 59 -1.99 6.68 -2.49
CA ALA A 59 -0.79 7.27 -3.04
C ALA A 59 -0.81 7.29 -4.59
N ARG A 60 -1.29 6.22 -5.23
CA ARG A 60 -1.49 6.16 -6.69
C ARG A 60 -2.51 7.21 -7.14
N ARG A 61 -3.62 7.36 -6.41
CA ARG A 61 -4.66 8.36 -6.70
C ARG A 61 -4.12 9.79 -6.59
N ALA A 62 -3.34 10.09 -5.54
CA ALA A 62 -2.73 11.41 -5.35
C ALA A 62 -1.80 11.79 -6.51
N ARG A 63 -0.96 10.85 -6.99
CA ARG A 63 -0.10 11.09 -8.16
C ARG A 63 -0.88 11.37 -9.45
N ARG A 64 -2.01 10.69 -9.65
CA ARG A 64 -2.88 10.92 -10.82
C ARG A 64 -3.52 12.31 -10.77
N ALA A 65 -4.01 12.74 -9.60
CA ALA A 65 -4.59 14.06 -9.41
C ALA A 65 -3.57 15.19 -9.64
N ALA A 66 -2.31 15.01 -9.20
CA ALA A 66 -1.23 15.96 -9.43
C ALA A 66 -0.87 16.10 -10.92
N ARG A 67 -0.91 15.01 -11.69
CA ARG A 67 -0.66 15.03 -13.14
C ARG A 67 -1.79 15.71 -13.93
N GLY A 68 -3.03 15.63 -13.46
CA GLY A 68 -4.19 16.27 -14.13
C GLY A 68 -4.17 17.81 -14.06
N HIS A 69 -3.47 18.39 -13.09
CA HIS A 69 -3.29 19.85 -12.98
C HIS A 69 -2.04 20.35 -13.72
N ALA A 70 -1.23 19.45 -14.30
CA ALA A 70 -0.12 19.81 -15.17
C ALA A 70 -0.64 20.17 -16.59
N ASN A 71 -1.32 21.31 -16.63
CA ASN A 71 -1.45 22.32 -17.68
C ASN A 71 -2.04 21.96 -19.08
N PRO A 72 -3.31 22.33 -19.35
CA PRO A 72 -3.84 22.49 -20.71
C PRO A 72 -3.42 23.79 -21.42
N ASP A 73 -2.92 24.79 -20.69
CA ASP A 73 -2.53 26.12 -21.20
C ASP A 73 -1.03 26.26 -21.52
N ALA A 74 -0.17 25.30 -21.11
CA ALA A 74 1.26 25.27 -21.49
C ALA A 74 1.45 25.09 -23.00
N ALA A 75 0.47 24.49 -23.67
CA ALA A 75 0.45 24.29 -25.11
C ALA A 75 0.02 25.55 -25.88
N ARG A 76 -0.49 26.58 -25.21
CA ARG A 76 -0.86 27.85 -25.82
C ARG A 76 0.34 28.79 -25.72
N GLY A 77 1.19 28.78 -26.76
CA GLY A 77 2.29 29.73 -26.92
C GLY A 77 1.80 31.19 -26.86
N PRO A 78 2.72 32.17 -26.73
CA PRO A 78 2.36 33.57 -26.49
C PRO A 78 1.43 34.06 -27.59
N ARG A 79 0.18 34.39 -27.23
CA ARG A 79 -0.70 35.16 -28.11
C ARG A 79 -0.14 36.57 -28.18
N ILE A 80 0.63 36.82 -29.23
CA ILE A 80 0.94 38.18 -29.67
C ILE A 80 -0.33 38.68 -30.35
N THR A 81 -1.06 39.56 -29.67
CA THR A 81 -2.17 40.37 -30.19
C THR A 81 -1.89 41.82 -29.91
#